data_AF-A0A950L2Q5-F1
#
_entry.id   AF-A0A950L2Q5-F1
#
_cell.length_a   1.000
_cell.length_b   1.000
_cell.length_c   1.000
_cell.angle_alpha   90.00
_cell.angle_beta   90.00
_cell.angle_gamma   90.00
#
_symmetry.space_group_name_H-M   'P 1'
#
loop_
_entity.id
_entity.type
_entity.pdbx_description
1 polymer ?
#
loop_
_entity_poly.entity_id
_entity_poly.type
_entity_poly.pdbx_seq_one_letter_code
_entity_poly.pdbx_strand_id
1 'polypeptide(L)'
;MIWGAVIVAAGRGTRFGRPKQLIEVAGKPMIAWSVEAFAAMPEIAELAIVTEPEFVERIEAIAHARVQHASVLVVRGGDDRQASVRHGLEALSNDVAAVLVHDGARPLVQTSDVRNGMRPVRPGTASLLATPLVDTVKVADAAGKVTRTLDRGELWAAQTPQFATARDLRRAHAEALRHGAQPATDDAALLERAGLDVVIVEGSPDNFKVTLPNDLARAEALLRDRGEQGTEEEVLLVECYVEPRAVDAVLLELEARDARVDVIDRDLPSATVIRAYATNAALRGFGSRLHALAGEDAVYTAHLSHTAPRSPSPLDREH
;
A
#
# COMPACT_ATOMS: atom_id res chain seq x y z
N MET A 1 9.05 -5.69 -12.36
CA MET A 1 8.25 -6.85 -11.90
C MET A 1 6.83 -6.34 -11.71
N ILE A 2 5.84 -6.93 -12.37
CA ILE A 2 4.44 -6.51 -12.21
C ILE A 2 3.93 -7.09 -10.88
N TRP A 3 3.33 -6.24 -10.04
CA TRP A 3 2.76 -6.67 -8.77
C TRP A 3 1.23 -6.72 -8.80
N GLY A 4 0.69 -7.72 -8.13
CA GLY A 4 -0.71 -7.79 -7.73
C GLY A 4 -0.86 -7.63 -6.22
N ALA A 5 -2.01 -7.16 -5.78
CA ALA A 5 -2.36 -7.07 -4.37
C ALA A 5 -3.64 -7.86 -4.10
N VAL A 6 -3.61 -8.72 -3.08
CA VAL A 6 -4.78 -9.46 -2.58
C VAL A 6 -5.20 -8.85 -1.24
N ILE A 7 -6.32 -8.12 -1.21
CA ILE A 7 -6.92 -7.64 0.04
C ILE A 7 -7.91 -8.68 0.54
N VAL A 8 -7.60 -9.38 1.64
CA VAL A 8 -8.57 -10.27 2.30
C VAL A 8 -9.44 -9.53 3.29
N ALA A 9 -10.73 -9.46 2.97
CA ALA A 9 -11.77 -8.75 3.72
C ALA A 9 -13.02 -9.61 3.99
N ALA A 10 -13.03 -10.90 3.64
CA ALA A 10 -14.14 -11.82 3.85
C ALA A 10 -14.34 -12.31 5.31
N GLY A 11 -13.72 -11.66 6.29
CA GLY A 11 -13.79 -12.06 7.69
C GLY A 11 -15.03 -11.51 8.38
N ARG A 12 -16.00 -12.38 8.70
CA ARG A 12 -17.36 -12.11 9.24
C ARG A 12 -17.48 -11.19 10.48
N GLY A 13 -16.39 -10.65 11.02
CA GLY A 13 -16.42 -9.56 12.01
C GLY A 13 -17.15 -9.88 13.31
N THR A 14 -17.26 -11.16 13.72
CA THR A 14 -18.18 -11.63 14.79
C THR A 14 -18.07 -10.87 16.11
N ARG A 15 -16.88 -10.34 16.45
CA ARG A 15 -16.63 -9.50 17.65
C ARG A 15 -17.21 -8.09 17.59
N PHE A 16 -17.70 -7.65 16.43
CA PHE A 16 -18.28 -6.32 16.16
C PHE A 16 -19.79 -6.36 15.82
N GLY A 17 -20.38 -7.55 15.63
CA GLY A 17 -21.79 -7.71 15.25
C GLY A 17 -22.15 -7.20 13.85
N ARG A 18 -21.19 -6.74 13.05
CA ARG A 18 -21.35 -6.24 11.68
C ARG A 18 -20.08 -6.45 10.85
N PRO A 19 -20.17 -6.46 9.50
CA PRO A 19 -19.02 -6.69 8.61
C PRO A 19 -17.95 -5.63 8.84
N LYS A 20 -16.79 -6.07 9.32
CA LYS A 20 -15.77 -5.17 9.86
C LYS A 20 -15.15 -4.26 8.80
N GLN A 21 -14.95 -4.80 7.62
CA GLN A 21 -14.38 -4.17 6.43
C GLN A 21 -15.20 -2.95 5.94
N LEU A 22 -16.49 -2.89 6.29
CA LEU A 22 -17.42 -1.80 5.94
C LEU A 22 -17.69 -0.83 7.11
N ILE A 23 -17.07 -1.02 8.28
CA ILE A 23 -17.16 -0.05 9.39
C ILE A 23 -16.43 1.23 8.96
N GLU A 24 -17.06 2.38 9.18
CA GLU A 24 -16.44 3.67 8.91
C GLU A 24 -15.34 3.99 9.94
N VAL A 25 -14.22 4.49 9.45
CA VAL A 25 -13.07 4.96 10.22
C VAL A 25 -12.61 6.27 9.56
N ALA A 26 -12.63 7.37 10.31
CA ALA A 26 -12.27 8.71 9.84
C ALA A 26 -12.99 9.08 8.52
N GLY A 27 -14.31 8.85 8.46
CA GLY A 27 -15.17 9.22 7.33
C GLY A 27 -15.12 8.31 6.10
N LYS A 28 -14.40 7.18 6.14
CA LYS A 28 -14.35 6.20 5.03
C LYS A 28 -14.54 4.76 5.54
N PRO A 29 -15.13 3.83 4.75
CA PRO A 29 -15.12 2.41 5.09
C PRO A 29 -13.69 1.89 5.32
N MET A 30 -13.47 1.06 6.34
CA MET A 30 -12.14 0.59 6.75
C MET A 30 -11.29 0.05 5.59
N ILE A 31 -11.90 -0.76 4.71
CA ILE A 31 -11.22 -1.33 3.53
C ILE A 31 -10.78 -0.28 2.51
N ALA A 32 -11.48 0.86 2.42
CA ALA A 32 -11.19 1.92 1.46
C ALA A 32 -9.79 2.51 1.69
N TRP A 33 -9.31 2.58 2.94
CA TRP A 33 -7.96 3.02 3.26
C TRP A 33 -6.88 2.12 2.67
N SER A 34 -7.06 0.79 2.75
CA SER A 34 -6.13 -0.17 2.12
C SER A 34 -6.22 -0.15 0.60
N VAL A 35 -7.43 0.02 0.04
CA VAL A 35 -7.63 0.19 -1.42
C VAL A 35 -6.92 1.45 -1.91
N GLU A 36 -7.12 2.59 -1.27
CA GLU A 36 -6.48 3.87 -1.63
C GLU A 36 -4.95 3.80 -1.49
N ALA A 37 -4.43 3.15 -0.45
CA ALA A 37 -2.99 2.97 -0.27
C ALA A 37 -2.34 2.17 -1.42
N PHE A 38 -2.95 1.08 -1.86
CA PHE A 38 -2.43 0.29 -3.00
C PHE A 38 -2.76 0.93 -4.35
N ALA A 39 -3.85 1.68 -4.46
CA ALA A 39 -4.17 2.48 -5.64
C ALA A 39 -3.23 3.69 -5.83
N ALA A 40 -2.51 4.11 -4.80
CA ALA A 40 -1.46 5.13 -4.89
C ALA A 40 -0.08 4.56 -5.34
N MET A 41 0.02 3.25 -5.59
CA MET A 41 1.26 2.58 -5.96
C MET A 41 1.26 2.16 -7.44
N PRO A 42 2.01 2.85 -8.33
CA PRO A 42 2.12 2.47 -9.75
C PRO A 42 2.77 1.10 -9.97
N GLU A 43 3.44 0.55 -8.96
CA GLU A 43 4.02 -0.80 -9.00
C GLU A 43 2.95 -1.90 -9.01
N ILE A 44 1.76 -1.62 -8.47
CA ILE A 44 0.62 -2.54 -8.35
C ILE A 44 -0.30 -2.33 -9.56
N ALA A 45 -0.36 -3.33 -10.44
CA ALA A 45 -1.17 -3.29 -11.67
C ALA A 45 -2.54 -3.99 -11.51
N GLU A 46 -2.68 -4.87 -10.53
CA GLU A 46 -3.91 -5.63 -10.27
C GLU A 46 -4.25 -5.68 -8.78
N LEU A 47 -5.52 -5.48 -8.44
CA LEU A 47 -6.05 -5.48 -7.09
C LEU A 47 -7.22 -6.47 -6.98
N ALA A 48 -6.95 -7.64 -6.38
CA ALA A 48 -7.94 -8.64 -6.04
C ALA A 48 -8.48 -8.39 -4.63
N ILE A 49 -9.74 -7.97 -4.50
CA ILE A 49 -10.39 -7.72 -3.21
C ILE A 49 -11.33 -8.88 -2.90
N VAL A 50 -11.04 -9.60 -1.81
CA VAL A 50 -11.77 -10.81 -1.43
C VAL A 50 -12.75 -10.49 -0.31
N THR A 51 -14.05 -10.64 -0.56
CA THR A 51 -15.12 -10.23 0.38
C THR A 51 -16.23 -11.28 0.50
N GLU A 52 -17.11 -11.14 1.49
CA GLU A 52 -18.28 -12.00 1.64
C GLU A 52 -19.24 -11.79 0.44
N PRO A 53 -19.93 -12.83 -0.08
CA PRO A 53 -20.71 -12.74 -1.32
C PRO A 53 -21.75 -11.62 -1.36
N GLU A 54 -22.34 -11.29 -0.21
CA GLU A 54 -23.33 -10.22 -0.02
C GLU A 54 -22.76 -8.78 -0.12
N PHE A 55 -21.43 -8.62 -0.16
CA PHE A 55 -20.78 -7.31 -0.27
C PHE A 55 -20.01 -7.08 -1.58
N VAL A 56 -20.02 -8.03 -2.53
CA VAL A 56 -19.26 -7.92 -3.79
C VAL A 56 -19.57 -6.61 -4.51
N GLU A 57 -20.84 -6.36 -4.88
CA GLU A 57 -21.28 -5.14 -5.58
C GLU A 57 -20.91 -3.84 -4.83
N ARG A 58 -21.02 -3.85 -3.49
CA ARG A 58 -20.68 -2.68 -2.66
C ARG A 58 -19.17 -2.42 -2.62
N ILE A 59 -18.35 -3.48 -2.61
CA ILE A 59 -16.90 -3.37 -2.65
C ILE A 59 -16.41 -2.97 -4.04
N GLU A 60 -17.04 -3.46 -5.12
CA GLU A 60 -16.80 -3.01 -6.50
C GLU A 60 -17.03 -1.51 -6.62
N ALA A 61 -18.18 -1.00 -6.17
CA ALA A 61 -18.50 0.42 -6.18
C ALA A 61 -17.51 1.26 -5.35
N ILE A 62 -17.06 0.76 -4.19
CA ILE A 62 -16.04 1.43 -3.37
C ILE A 62 -14.70 1.51 -4.11
N ALA A 63 -14.28 0.42 -4.77
CA ALA A 63 -12.96 0.31 -5.38
C ALA A 63 -12.87 1.01 -6.74
N HIS A 64 -13.86 0.87 -7.63
CA HIS A 64 -13.88 1.59 -8.92
C HIS A 64 -13.94 3.11 -8.76
N ALA A 65 -14.46 3.62 -7.63
CA ALA A 65 -14.42 5.05 -7.30
C ALA A 65 -13.02 5.55 -6.86
N ARG A 66 -12.02 4.67 -6.72
CA ARG A 66 -10.71 4.95 -6.09
C ARG A 66 -9.50 4.50 -6.90
N VAL A 67 -9.64 3.45 -7.71
CA VAL A 67 -8.56 2.90 -8.53
C VAL A 67 -8.70 3.40 -9.96
N GLN A 68 -7.66 4.01 -10.50
CA GLN A 68 -7.66 4.58 -11.86
C GLN A 68 -6.67 3.92 -12.82
N HIS A 69 -5.53 3.42 -12.33
CA HIS A 69 -4.43 2.89 -13.14
C HIS A 69 -4.23 1.38 -13.06
N ALA A 70 -4.96 0.69 -12.17
CA ALA A 70 -4.85 -0.74 -11.93
C ALA A 70 -6.19 -1.46 -12.16
N SER A 71 -6.13 -2.72 -12.60
CA SER A 71 -7.31 -3.57 -12.72
C SER A 71 -7.85 -3.92 -11.33
N VAL A 72 -9.16 -3.85 -11.16
CA VAL A 72 -9.85 -4.22 -9.91
C VAL A 72 -10.70 -5.46 -10.15
N LEU A 73 -10.51 -6.46 -9.30
CA LEU A 73 -11.24 -7.72 -9.31
C LEU A 73 -11.82 -7.95 -7.92
N VAL A 74 -13.14 -8.04 -7.79
CA VAL A 74 -13.78 -8.35 -6.50
C VAL A 74 -14.28 -9.78 -6.53
N VAL A 75 -13.82 -10.60 -5.60
CA VAL A 75 -14.10 -12.04 -5.58
C VAL A 75 -14.64 -12.50 -4.23
N ARG A 76 -15.35 -13.63 -4.27
CA ARG A 76 -15.98 -14.23 -3.10
C ARG A 76 -14.91 -14.90 -2.22
N GLY A 77 -14.97 -14.65 -0.91
CA GLY A 77 -14.19 -15.38 0.08
C GLY A 77 -14.49 -16.88 0.11
N GLY A 78 -13.56 -17.64 0.67
CA GLY A 78 -13.76 -19.03 1.03
C GLY A 78 -14.10 -19.19 2.52
N ASP A 79 -14.24 -20.42 2.99
CA ASP A 79 -14.65 -20.74 4.37
C ASP A 79 -13.66 -20.26 5.45
N ASP A 80 -12.39 -20.03 5.07
CA ASP A 80 -11.34 -19.49 5.93
C ASP A 80 -10.47 -18.44 5.23
N ARG A 81 -9.50 -17.86 5.95
CA ARG A 81 -8.55 -16.87 5.41
C ARG A 81 -7.72 -17.46 4.27
N GLN A 82 -7.20 -18.68 4.43
CA GLN A 82 -6.34 -19.33 3.45
C GLN A 82 -7.07 -19.61 2.13
N ALA A 83 -8.34 -19.99 2.18
CA ALA A 83 -9.22 -20.15 1.03
C ALA A 83 -9.56 -18.81 0.36
N SER A 84 -9.81 -17.78 1.18
CA SER A 84 -10.00 -16.42 0.67
C SER A 84 -8.75 -15.90 -0.08
N VAL A 85 -7.54 -16.12 0.45
CA VAL A 85 -6.30 -15.77 -0.26
C VAL A 85 -6.19 -16.53 -1.59
N ARG A 86 -6.49 -17.85 -1.63
CA ARG A 86 -6.48 -18.63 -2.88
C ARG A 86 -7.39 -18.03 -3.95
N HIS A 87 -8.65 -17.71 -3.61
CA HIS A 87 -9.59 -17.12 -4.59
C HIS A 87 -9.07 -15.77 -5.12
N GLY A 88 -8.40 -14.96 -4.29
CA GLY A 88 -7.73 -13.74 -4.74
C GLY A 88 -6.56 -14.02 -5.70
N LEU A 89 -5.73 -15.03 -5.42
CA LEU A 89 -4.60 -15.43 -6.27
C LEU A 89 -5.02 -16.09 -7.59
N GLU A 90 -6.19 -16.71 -7.61
CA GLU A 90 -6.84 -17.30 -8.80
C GLU A 90 -7.49 -16.22 -9.68
N ALA A 91 -7.88 -15.08 -9.10
CA ALA A 91 -8.41 -13.93 -9.83
C ALA A 91 -7.33 -13.13 -10.57
N LEU A 92 -6.17 -12.93 -9.92
CA LEU A 92 -5.01 -12.24 -10.52
C LEU A 92 -4.54 -12.95 -11.78
N SER A 93 -4.12 -12.18 -12.80
CA SER A 93 -3.65 -12.73 -14.07
C SER A 93 -2.36 -13.57 -13.93
N ASN A 94 -1.94 -14.15 -15.06
CA ASN A 94 -0.65 -14.83 -15.17
C ASN A 94 0.53 -13.86 -15.41
N ASP A 95 0.26 -12.60 -15.75
CA ASP A 95 1.31 -11.57 -15.95
C ASP A 95 1.79 -10.96 -14.63
N VAL A 96 1.00 -11.12 -13.55
CA VAL A 96 1.40 -10.80 -12.18
C VAL A 96 2.55 -11.71 -11.74
N ALA A 97 3.74 -11.13 -11.62
CA ALA A 97 4.96 -11.84 -11.27
C ALA A 97 5.17 -12.00 -9.76
N ALA A 98 4.76 -11.01 -8.97
CA ALA A 98 4.77 -11.05 -7.51
C ALA A 98 3.48 -10.49 -6.91
N VAL A 99 3.21 -10.88 -5.68
CA VAL A 99 1.97 -10.58 -4.99
C VAL A 99 2.23 -10.18 -3.55
N LEU A 100 1.46 -9.20 -3.08
CA LEU A 100 1.31 -8.87 -1.67
C LEU A 100 -0.08 -9.26 -1.18
N VAL A 101 -0.17 -9.91 -0.02
CA VAL A 101 -1.44 -10.28 0.63
C VAL A 101 -1.64 -9.41 1.86
N HIS A 102 -2.74 -8.65 1.89
CA HIS A 102 -3.05 -7.69 2.95
C HIS A 102 -4.37 -8.01 3.66
N ASP A 103 -4.40 -7.82 4.97
CA ASP A 103 -5.65 -7.93 5.72
C ASP A 103 -6.41 -6.60 5.60
N GLY A 104 -7.59 -6.57 4.99
CA GLY A 104 -8.43 -5.36 4.86
C GLY A 104 -8.92 -4.75 6.18
N ALA A 105 -8.53 -5.34 7.31
CA ALA A 105 -8.70 -4.82 8.65
C ALA A 105 -7.47 -4.03 9.17
N ARG A 106 -6.48 -3.72 8.32
CA ARG A 106 -5.33 -2.85 8.60
C ARG A 106 -5.40 -1.58 7.74
N PRO A 107 -6.15 -0.54 8.19
CA PRO A 107 -6.35 0.69 7.41
C PRO A 107 -5.12 1.63 7.45
N LEU A 108 -4.16 1.38 8.33
CA LEU A 108 -3.01 2.26 8.61
C LEU A 108 -1.72 1.88 7.88
N VAL A 109 -1.78 0.93 6.94
CA VAL A 109 -0.64 0.53 6.10
C VAL A 109 -0.01 1.74 5.39
N GLN A 110 1.33 1.82 5.36
CA GLN A 110 2.09 2.90 4.72
C GLN A 110 2.77 2.38 3.44
N THR A 111 2.70 3.13 2.34
CA THR A 111 3.27 2.70 1.05
C THR A 111 4.80 2.58 1.07
N SER A 112 5.47 3.32 1.97
CA SER A 112 6.89 3.17 2.30
C SER A 112 7.22 1.77 2.83
N ASP A 113 6.50 1.31 3.86
CA ASP A 113 6.62 -0.04 4.42
C ASP A 113 6.34 -1.10 3.35
N VAL A 114 5.30 -0.89 2.53
CA VAL A 114 4.95 -1.81 1.43
C VAL A 114 6.12 -1.95 0.45
N ARG A 115 6.73 -0.83 0.01
CA ARG A 115 7.93 -0.86 -0.86
C ARG A 115 9.12 -1.53 -0.20
N ASN A 116 9.35 -1.29 1.09
CA ASN A 116 10.41 -1.98 1.84
C ASN A 116 10.17 -3.50 1.89
N GLY A 117 8.92 -3.93 2.10
CA GLY A 117 8.51 -5.32 2.06
C GLY A 117 8.64 -5.97 0.68
N MET A 118 8.45 -5.22 -0.41
CA MET A 118 8.60 -5.71 -1.78
C MET A 118 10.06 -5.98 -2.18
N ARG A 119 11.03 -5.19 -1.67
CA ARG A 119 12.45 -5.25 -2.09
C ARG A 119 13.12 -6.64 -1.97
N PRO A 120 12.87 -7.45 -0.93
CA PRO A 120 13.50 -8.77 -0.82
C PRO A 120 12.86 -9.85 -1.69
N VAL A 121 11.74 -9.63 -2.38
CA VAL A 121 11.04 -10.71 -3.08
C VAL A 121 11.74 -11.16 -4.36
N ARG A 122 12.07 -12.45 -4.41
CA ARG A 122 12.62 -13.15 -5.59
C ARG A 122 12.25 -14.64 -5.52
N PRO A 123 12.34 -15.43 -6.60
CA PRO A 123 12.00 -16.85 -6.55
C PRO A 123 12.73 -17.58 -5.41
N GLY A 124 11.98 -18.29 -4.56
CA GLY A 124 12.52 -18.97 -3.38
C GLY A 124 12.68 -18.12 -2.12
N THR A 125 12.46 -16.79 -2.16
CA THR A 125 12.42 -15.95 -0.95
C THR A 125 11.24 -14.98 -0.93
N ALA A 126 10.48 -15.05 0.16
CA ALA A 126 9.37 -14.19 0.50
C ALA A 126 9.72 -13.25 1.66
N SER A 127 8.80 -12.34 2.00
CA SER A 127 8.93 -11.42 3.14
C SER A 127 7.60 -11.15 3.83
N LEU A 128 7.65 -10.64 5.06
CA LEU A 128 6.50 -10.04 5.74
C LEU A 128 6.88 -8.74 6.44
N LEU A 129 5.92 -7.83 6.60
CA LEU A 129 6.05 -6.79 7.61
C LEU A 129 5.90 -7.39 9.00
N ALA A 130 6.74 -6.98 9.95
CA ALA A 130 6.57 -7.30 11.36
C ALA A 130 7.11 -6.17 12.27
N THR A 131 6.78 -6.24 13.56
CA THR A 131 7.34 -5.36 14.60
C THR A 131 7.92 -6.20 15.75
N PRO A 132 9.03 -5.79 16.38
CA PRO A 132 9.58 -6.51 17.53
C PRO A 132 8.59 -6.51 18.71
N LEU A 133 8.53 -7.60 19.49
CA LEU A 133 7.67 -7.65 20.68
C LEU A 133 8.30 -6.88 21.86
N VAL A 134 7.61 -5.82 22.27
CA VAL A 134 7.99 -5.00 23.43
C VAL A 134 7.59 -5.65 24.77
N ASP A 135 6.43 -6.32 24.79
CA ASP A 135 5.86 -6.96 25.97
C ASP A 135 6.57 -8.25 26.37
N THR A 136 6.48 -8.61 27.64
CA THR A 136 7.03 -9.87 28.14
C THR A 136 6.09 -11.03 27.83
N VAL A 137 6.46 -11.89 26.88
CA VAL A 137 5.64 -13.04 26.49
C VAL A 137 5.79 -14.20 27.48
N LYS A 138 4.65 -14.71 27.98
CA LYS A 138 4.56 -15.90 28.82
C LYS A 138 3.88 -17.02 28.04
N VAL A 139 4.39 -18.25 28.19
CA VAL A 139 3.65 -19.47 27.85
C VAL A 139 2.99 -19.95 29.13
N ALA A 140 1.72 -20.30 29.06
CA ALA A 140 0.95 -20.88 30.16
C ALA A 140 0.32 -22.22 29.74
N ASP A 141 -0.01 -23.06 30.71
CA ASP A 141 -0.80 -24.26 30.50
C ASP A 141 -2.31 -23.97 30.48
N ALA A 142 -3.14 -25.01 30.27
CA ALA A 142 -4.60 -24.89 30.23
C ALA A 142 -5.24 -24.46 31.56
N ALA A 143 -4.50 -24.51 32.68
CA ALA A 143 -4.94 -24.01 33.98
C ALA A 143 -4.49 -22.55 34.23
N GLY A 144 -3.85 -21.90 33.26
CA GLY A 144 -3.34 -20.53 33.35
C GLY A 144 -2.03 -20.41 34.12
N LYS A 145 -1.38 -21.52 34.49
CA LYS A 145 -0.08 -21.49 35.17
C LYS A 145 1.03 -21.22 34.15
N VAL A 146 1.86 -20.21 34.41
CA VAL A 146 3.03 -19.90 33.59
C VAL A 146 4.01 -21.09 33.60
N THR A 147 4.36 -21.58 32.41
CA THR A 147 5.31 -22.68 32.20
C THR A 147 6.68 -22.20 31.77
N ARG A 148 6.76 -21.12 30.97
CA ARG A 148 8.01 -20.41 30.65
C ARG A 148 7.78 -18.95 30.28
N THR A 149 8.83 -18.14 30.37
CA THR A 149 8.93 -16.83 29.70
C THR A 149 9.72 -17.04 28.43
N LEU A 150 9.32 -16.43 27.31
CA LEU A 150 10.11 -16.46 26.08
C LEU A 150 11.11 -15.29 26.09
N ASP A 151 12.25 -15.44 25.41
CA ASP A 151 13.11 -14.30 25.12
C ASP A 151 12.44 -13.45 24.02
N ARG A 152 12.03 -12.22 24.38
CA ARG A 152 11.39 -11.30 23.43
C ARG A 152 12.36 -10.77 22.37
N GLY A 153 13.67 -10.85 22.58
CA GLY A 153 14.68 -10.38 21.62
C GLY A 153 14.63 -11.12 20.28
N GLU A 154 14.10 -12.34 20.27
CA GLU A 154 13.91 -13.16 19.07
C GLU A 154 12.48 -13.09 18.51
N LEU A 155 11.55 -12.38 19.16
CA LEU A 155 10.13 -12.45 18.84
C LEU A 155 9.60 -11.21 18.12
N TRP A 156 8.84 -11.47 17.07
CA TRP A 156 8.23 -10.46 16.21
C TRP A 156 6.72 -10.71 16.08
N ALA A 157 5.93 -9.63 16.13
CA ALA A 157 4.51 -9.66 15.80
C ALA A 157 4.34 -9.53 14.29
N ALA A 158 4.00 -10.64 13.63
CA ALA A 158 3.72 -10.67 12.21
C ALA A 158 2.57 -9.71 11.82
N GLN A 159 2.80 -8.95 10.76
CA GLN A 159 1.83 -8.05 10.15
C GLN A 159 1.50 -8.48 8.71
N THR A 160 0.66 -7.68 8.05
CA THR A 160 0.44 -7.73 6.61
C THR A 160 0.66 -6.31 6.05
N PRO A 161 1.17 -6.14 4.81
CA PRO A 161 1.26 -7.18 3.79
C PRO A 161 2.36 -8.24 4.00
N GLN A 162 2.14 -9.40 3.38
CA GLN A 162 3.11 -10.48 3.21
C GLN A 162 3.34 -10.67 1.71
N PHE A 163 4.59 -10.85 1.28
CA PHE A 163 5.00 -10.67 -0.11
C PHE A 163 5.75 -11.90 -0.61
N ALA A 164 5.41 -12.37 -1.80
CA ALA A 164 6.08 -13.51 -2.44
C ALA A 164 5.97 -13.41 -3.97
N THR A 165 6.71 -14.25 -4.70
CA THR A 165 6.41 -14.42 -6.13
C THR A 165 5.04 -15.09 -6.27
N ALA A 166 4.27 -14.71 -7.31
CA ALA A 166 2.93 -15.27 -7.52
C ALA A 166 3.00 -16.78 -7.76
N ARG A 167 4.08 -17.25 -8.40
CA ARG A 167 4.40 -18.67 -8.59
C ARG A 167 4.59 -19.40 -7.25
N ASP A 168 5.42 -18.87 -6.36
CA ASP A 168 5.75 -19.53 -5.10
C ASP A 168 4.56 -19.57 -4.14
N LEU A 169 3.78 -18.49 -4.07
CA LEU A 169 2.60 -18.45 -3.21
C LEU A 169 1.49 -19.38 -3.73
N ARG A 170 1.21 -19.37 -5.04
CA ARG A 170 0.28 -20.35 -5.66
C ARG A 170 0.74 -21.79 -5.42
N ARG A 171 2.06 -22.07 -5.48
CA ARG A 171 2.63 -23.40 -5.14
C ARG A 171 2.34 -23.78 -3.68
N ALA A 172 2.67 -22.90 -2.73
CA ALA A 172 2.51 -23.16 -1.30
C ALA A 172 1.04 -23.45 -0.92
N HIS A 173 0.08 -22.70 -1.48
CA HIS A 173 -1.34 -22.97 -1.30
C HIS A 173 -1.78 -24.32 -1.89
N ALA A 174 -1.28 -24.69 -3.08
CA ALA A 174 -1.60 -25.98 -3.72
C ALA A 174 -0.98 -27.17 -2.97
N GLU A 175 0.21 -27.02 -2.40
CA GLU A 175 0.84 -28.01 -1.51
C GLU A 175 0.04 -28.19 -0.22
N ALA A 176 -0.32 -27.11 0.47
CA ALA A 176 -1.11 -27.19 1.70
C ALA A 176 -2.48 -27.88 1.49
N LEU A 177 -3.15 -27.64 0.35
CA LEU A 177 -4.40 -28.31 -0.01
C LEU A 177 -4.20 -29.81 -0.26
N ARG A 178 -3.16 -30.20 -1.03
CA ARG A 178 -2.87 -31.62 -1.34
C ARG A 178 -2.51 -32.45 -0.11
N HIS A 179 -1.83 -31.85 0.87
CA HIS A 179 -1.36 -32.55 2.07
C HIS A 179 -2.35 -32.54 3.23
N GLY A 180 -3.53 -31.91 3.09
CA GLY A 180 -4.52 -31.81 4.16
C GLY A 180 -3.96 -31.11 5.41
N ALA A 181 -3.00 -30.20 5.22
CA ALA A 181 -2.29 -29.55 6.32
C ALA A 181 -3.27 -28.69 7.14
N GLN A 182 -3.04 -28.60 8.47
CA GLN A 182 -3.81 -27.67 9.29
C GLN A 182 -3.69 -26.24 8.73
N PRO A 183 -4.80 -25.47 8.67
CA PRO A 183 -4.81 -24.11 8.15
C PRO A 183 -3.69 -23.28 8.75
N ALA A 184 -2.93 -22.59 7.90
CA ALA A 184 -1.89 -21.70 8.36
C ALA A 184 -2.48 -20.44 9.00
N THR A 185 -1.77 -19.88 9.98
CA THR A 185 -2.14 -18.63 10.64
C THR A 185 -2.05 -17.43 9.71
N ASP A 186 -1.12 -17.48 8.77
CA ASP A 186 -0.81 -16.47 7.76
C ASP A 186 -0.14 -17.12 6.53
N ASP A 187 0.27 -16.30 5.57
CA ASP A 187 0.78 -16.77 4.27
C ASP A 187 2.29 -17.10 4.36
N ALA A 188 3.02 -16.40 5.24
CA ALA A 188 4.40 -16.72 5.64
C ALA A 188 4.53 -18.18 6.11
N ALA A 189 3.68 -18.64 7.03
CA ALA A 189 3.70 -20.02 7.51
C ALA A 189 3.38 -21.07 6.41
N LEU A 190 2.77 -20.70 5.28
CA LEU A 190 2.63 -21.59 4.11
C LEU A 190 3.93 -21.64 3.30
N LEU A 191 4.57 -20.49 3.10
CA LEU A 191 5.81 -20.35 2.34
C LEU A 191 6.98 -21.06 3.06
N GLU A 192 7.08 -20.92 4.38
CA GLU A 192 8.00 -21.68 5.24
C GLU A 192 7.82 -23.20 5.07
N ARG A 193 6.57 -23.70 5.16
CA ARG A 193 6.24 -25.12 4.97
C ARG A 193 6.56 -25.61 3.56
N ALA A 194 6.47 -24.74 2.55
CA ALA A 194 6.85 -25.01 1.17
C ALA A 194 8.37 -24.90 0.90
N GLY A 195 9.18 -24.72 1.95
CA GLY A 195 10.64 -24.68 1.91
C GLY A 195 11.23 -23.38 1.34
N LEU A 196 10.51 -22.27 1.44
CA LEU A 196 11.05 -20.94 1.08
C LEU A 196 11.69 -20.25 2.28
N ASP A 197 12.71 -19.44 1.99
CA ASP A 197 13.17 -18.43 2.91
C ASP A 197 12.06 -17.37 3.09
N VAL A 198 11.80 -16.97 4.33
CA VAL A 198 10.90 -15.86 4.65
C VAL A 198 11.65 -14.85 5.51
N VAL A 199 11.82 -13.62 5.02
CA VAL A 199 12.54 -12.57 5.73
C VAL A 199 11.59 -11.55 6.37
N ILE A 200 11.92 -11.15 7.59
CA ILE A 200 11.22 -10.06 8.27
C ILE A 200 11.71 -8.73 7.70
N VAL A 201 10.77 -7.86 7.38
CA VAL A 201 11.00 -6.43 7.17
C VAL A 201 10.29 -5.69 8.30
N GLU A 202 11.00 -4.80 8.99
CA GLU A 202 10.38 -3.98 10.03
C GLU A 202 9.37 -3.00 9.40
N GLY A 203 8.16 -2.96 9.95
CA GLY A 203 7.10 -2.06 9.53
C GLY A 203 6.51 -1.29 10.71
N SER A 204 5.62 -0.34 10.44
CA SER A 204 5.07 0.54 11.47
C SER A 204 4.25 -0.19 12.55
N PRO A 205 4.41 0.15 13.85
CA PRO A 205 3.53 -0.34 14.93
C PRO A 205 2.09 0.20 14.83
N ASP A 206 1.84 1.19 13.98
CA ASP A 206 0.49 1.68 13.67
C ASP A 206 -0.20 0.84 12.59
N ASN A 207 0.49 -0.03 11.87
CA ASN A 207 -0.11 -1.01 10.97
C ASN A 207 -0.73 -2.21 11.74
N PHE A 208 -1.34 -1.97 12.89
CA PHE A 208 -2.04 -2.98 13.66
C PHE A 208 -3.35 -3.42 12.98
N LYS A 209 -3.69 -4.70 13.13
CA LYS A 209 -4.93 -5.27 12.60
C LYS A 209 -6.06 -4.99 13.55
N VAL A 210 -7.16 -4.42 13.07
CA VAL A 210 -8.37 -4.09 13.84
C VAL A 210 -8.01 -3.94 15.31
N THR A 211 -8.36 -4.81 16.27
CA THR A 211 -9.13 -6.08 16.29
C THR A 211 -10.43 -5.98 17.09
N LEU A 212 -10.54 -5.01 18.00
CA LEU A 212 -11.57 -4.74 19.01
C LEU A 212 -12.06 -3.27 18.92
N PRO A 213 -13.13 -2.86 19.64
CA PRO A 213 -13.64 -1.48 19.60
C PRO A 213 -12.64 -0.40 20.01
N ASN A 214 -11.78 -0.64 21.00
CA ASN A 214 -10.75 0.34 21.40
C ASN A 214 -9.73 0.58 20.28
N ASP A 215 -9.42 -0.47 19.52
CA ASP A 215 -8.49 -0.36 18.42
C ASP A 215 -9.08 0.42 17.23
N LEU A 216 -10.40 0.40 17.06
CA LEU A 216 -11.11 1.25 16.09
C LEU A 216 -10.94 2.73 16.43
N ALA A 217 -11.12 3.10 17.70
CA ALA A 217 -10.93 4.48 18.17
C ALA A 217 -9.46 4.94 18.02
N ARG A 218 -8.50 4.07 18.34
CA ARG A 218 -7.06 4.30 18.08
C ARG A 218 -6.79 4.52 16.59
N ALA A 219 -7.34 3.67 15.72
CA ALA A 219 -7.15 3.80 14.28
C ALA A 219 -7.76 5.09 13.73
N GLU A 220 -8.93 5.49 14.23
CA GLU A 220 -9.60 6.74 13.86
C GLU A 220 -8.81 7.98 14.25
N ALA A 221 -8.19 7.98 15.44
CA ALA A 221 -7.31 9.07 15.88
C ALA A 221 -6.08 9.20 14.96
N LEU A 222 -5.38 8.09 14.69
CA LEU A 222 -4.19 8.08 13.82
C LEU A 222 -4.51 8.44 12.36
N LEU A 223 -5.68 8.06 11.85
CA LEU A 223 -6.12 8.43 10.49
C LEU A 223 -6.53 9.90 10.39
N ARG A 224 -7.11 10.48 11.45
CA ARG A 224 -7.36 11.93 11.53
C ARG A 224 -6.03 12.70 11.59
N ASP A 225 -5.13 12.29 12.45
CA ASP A 225 -3.81 12.91 12.61
C ASP A 225 -3.02 12.89 11.29
N ARG A 226 -3.02 11.77 10.53
CA ARG A 226 -2.46 11.72 9.16
C ARG A 226 -3.17 12.65 8.15
N GLY A 227 -4.45 12.92 8.35
CA GLY A 227 -5.22 13.87 7.52
C GLY A 227 -4.96 15.33 7.88
N GLU A 228 -4.68 15.61 9.15
CA GLU A 228 -4.44 16.94 9.73
C GLU A 228 -2.97 17.37 9.63
N GLN A 229 -2.02 16.44 9.73
CA GLN A 229 -0.59 16.65 9.46
C GLN A 229 -0.25 16.72 7.96
N GLY A 230 -1.19 16.33 7.11
CA GLY A 230 -0.99 16.18 5.67
C GLY A 230 -0.21 14.93 5.30
N THR A 231 -0.25 14.60 4.01
CA THR A 231 0.80 13.77 3.41
C THR A 231 2.09 14.57 3.53
N GLU A 232 3.20 13.95 4.01
CA GLU A 232 4.51 14.62 4.01
C GLU A 232 4.73 15.26 2.63
N GLU A 233 4.92 16.58 2.59
CA GLU A 233 5.12 17.31 1.33
C GLU A 233 6.52 17.01 0.78
N GLU A 234 6.65 15.85 0.16
CA GLU A 234 7.83 15.47 -0.61
C GLU A 234 7.99 16.45 -1.76
N VAL A 235 9.11 17.18 -1.76
CA VAL A 235 9.49 18.05 -2.87
C VAL A 235 10.12 17.21 -3.96
N LEU A 236 9.47 17.20 -5.12
CA LEU A 236 9.87 16.47 -6.31
C LEU A 236 10.57 17.43 -7.27
N LEU A 237 11.68 17.00 -7.87
CA LEU A 237 12.20 17.61 -9.09
C LEU A 237 11.36 17.13 -10.27
N VAL A 238 10.85 18.07 -11.05
CA VAL A 238 9.96 17.86 -12.19
C VAL A 238 10.66 18.38 -13.44
N GLU A 239 10.75 17.55 -14.47
CA GLU A 239 11.23 17.96 -15.79
C GLU A 239 10.10 17.85 -16.81
N CYS A 240 9.61 18.97 -17.32
CA CYS A 240 8.61 19.01 -18.39
C CYS A 240 9.30 19.21 -19.74
N TYR A 241 9.03 18.33 -20.70
CA TYR A 241 9.51 18.39 -22.08
C TYR A 241 8.34 18.83 -22.94
N VAL A 242 8.40 20.07 -23.44
CA VAL A 242 7.26 20.74 -24.11
C VAL A 242 7.70 21.45 -25.38
N GLU A 243 6.82 21.60 -26.36
CA GLU A 243 7.14 22.40 -27.55
C GLU A 243 7.41 23.88 -27.17
N PRO A 244 8.30 24.61 -27.86
CA PRO A 244 8.66 25.99 -27.52
C PRO A 244 7.47 26.98 -27.43
N ARG A 245 6.37 26.70 -28.13
CA ARG A 245 5.13 27.52 -28.09
C ARG A 245 4.29 27.33 -26.83
N ALA A 246 4.49 26.25 -26.08
CA ALA A 246 3.71 25.91 -24.90
C ALA A 246 4.38 26.33 -23.58
N VAL A 247 5.63 26.78 -23.63
CA VAL A 247 6.48 27.09 -22.48
C VAL A 247 5.79 28.05 -21.50
N ASP A 248 5.30 29.18 -21.97
CA ASP A 248 4.70 30.21 -21.11
C ASP A 248 3.41 29.72 -20.42
N ALA A 249 2.62 28.89 -21.11
CA ALA A 249 1.40 28.29 -20.56
C ALA A 249 1.71 27.25 -19.46
N VAL A 250 2.79 26.48 -19.63
CA VAL A 250 3.22 25.47 -18.67
C VAL A 250 3.93 26.11 -17.47
N LEU A 251 4.67 27.20 -17.66
CA LEU A 251 5.21 28.01 -16.57
C LEU A 251 4.08 28.58 -15.68
N LEU A 252 3.05 29.18 -16.28
CA LEU A 252 1.88 29.69 -15.54
C LEU A 252 1.14 28.60 -14.76
N GLU A 253 1.02 27.38 -15.31
CA GLU A 253 0.40 26.24 -14.60
C GLU A 253 1.29 25.71 -13.46
N LEU A 254 2.61 25.76 -13.60
CA LEU A 254 3.56 25.44 -12.52
C LEU A 254 3.53 26.49 -11.41
N GLU A 255 3.54 27.78 -11.75
CA GLU A 255 3.41 28.89 -10.80
C GLU A 255 2.07 28.85 -10.05
N ALA A 256 0.96 28.57 -10.74
CA ALA A 256 -0.37 28.40 -10.13
C ALA A 256 -0.48 27.17 -9.18
N ARG A 257 0.56 26.35 -9.11
CA ARG A 257 0.71 25.19 -8.21
C ARG A 257 1.81 25.39 -7.16
N ASP A 258 2.27 26.62 -6.96
CA ASP A 258 3.38 26.97 -6.06
C ASP A 258 4.70 26.23 -6.39
N ALA A 259 4.88 25.77 -7.64
CA ALA A 259 6.11 25.10 -8.06
C ALA A 259 7.22 26.14 -8.32
N ARG A 260 8.40 25.91 -7.73
CA ARG A 260 9.58 26.76 -7.94
C ARG A 260 10.32 26.33 -9.19
N VAL A 261 10.17 27.08 -10.28
CA VAL A 261 10.99 26.91 -11.50
C VAL A 261 12.47 27.15 -11.17
N ASP A 262 13.33 26.31 -11.74
CA ASP A 262 14.78 26.28 -11.48
C ASP A 262 15.59 26.59 -12.74
N VAL A 263 15.29 25.90 -13.85
CA VAL A 263 15.97 26.06 -15.14
C VAL A 263 14.96 25.92 -16.28
N ILE A 264 15.09 26.75 -17.31
CA ILE A 264 14.39 26.60 -18.59
C ILE A 264 15.45 26.44 -19.67
N ASP A 265 15.61 25.22 -20.16
CA ASP A 265 16.61 24.83 -21.16
C ASP A 265 15.98 24.82 -22.56
N ARG A 266 16.54 25.61 -23.48
CA ARG A 266 16.04 25.81 -24.86
C ARG A 266 17.03 25.30 -25.91
N ASP A 267 17.99 24.47 -25.53
CA ASP A 267 19.05 23.98 -26.43
C ASP A 267 18.59 22.86 -27.37
N LEU A 268 17.39 22.29 -27.14
CA LEU A 268 16.79 21.26 -28.01
C LEU A 268 16.02 21.89 -29.19
N PRO A 269 16.23 21.44 -30.45
CA PRO A 269 15.59 22.07 -31.62
C PRO A 269 14.05 21.99 -31.68
N SER A 270 13.46 20.99 -31.02
CA SER A 270 12.02 20.68 -31.08
C SER A 270 11.32 20.73 -29.72
N ALA A 271 12.04 21.05 -28.63
CA ALA A 271 11.51 21.01 -27.28
C ALA A 271 12.19 22.07 -26.39
N THR A 272 11.53 22.43 -25.30
CA THR A 272 12.09 23.17 -24.17
C THR A 272 11.94 22.29 -22.94
N VAL A 273 12.99 22.19 -22.12
CA VAL A 273 12.94 21.45 -20.85
C VAL A 273 12.76 22.45 -19.71
N ILE A 274 11.66 22.34 -18.98
CA ILE A 274 11.38 23.15 -17.79
C ILE A 274 11.66 22.29 -16.56
N ARG A 275 12.68 22.65 -15.78
CA ARG A 275 12.96 22.09 -14.45
C ARG A 275 12.26 22.92 -13.39
N ALA A 276 11.47 22.28 -12.55
CA ALA A 276 10.82 22.92 -11.40
C ALA A 276 10.82 21.98 -10.18
N TYR A 277 10.72 22.56 -8.99
CA TYR A 277 10.47 21.83 -7.75
C TYR A 277 9.03 22.03 -7.31
N ALA A 278 8.28 20.95 -7.14
CA ALA A 278 6.87 20.97 -6.76
C ALA A 278 6.60 19.92 -5.67
N THR A 279 5.63 20.15 -4.79
CA THR A 279 5.23 19.13 -3.81
C THR A 279 4.42 18.02 -4.49
N ASN A 280 4.43 16.83 -3.91
CA ASN A 280 3.56 15.72 -4.33
C ASN A 280 2.06 16.13 -4.37
N ALA A 281 1.65 17.06 -3.49
CA ALA A 281 0.32 17.66 -3.46
C ALA A 281 0.06 18.59 -4.67
N ALA A 282 1.01 19.47 -4.98
CA ALA A 282 0.97 20.41 -6.10
C ALA A 282 0.84 19.70 -7.46
N LEU A 283 1.44 18.53 -7.63
CA LEU A 283 1.41 17.76 -8.88
C LEU A 283 0.12 16.95 -9.11
N ARG A 284 -0.84 16.94 -8.17
CA ARG A 284 -2.12 16.22 -8.37
C ARG A 284 -2.86 16.76 -9.60
N GLY A 285 -3.10 15.87 -10.56
CA GLY A 285 -3.74 16.20 -11.85
C GLY A 285 -2.87 17.00 -12.83
N PHE A 286 -1.58 17.22 -12.55
CA PHE A 286 -0.70 18.03 -13.40
C PHE A 286 -0.55 17.44 -14.82
N GLY A 287 -0.34 16.13 -14.97
CA GLY A 287 -0.16 15.49 -16.29
C GLY A 287 -1.32 15.72 -17.26
N SER A 288 -2.57 15.55 -16.81
CA SER A 288 -3.76 15.84 -17.63
C SER A 288 -3.85 17.31 -18.05
N ARG A 289 -3.29 18.21 -17.23
CA ARG A 289 -3.27 19.64 -17.50
C ARG A 289 -2.13 20.05 -18.42
N LEU A 290 -0.96 19.42 -18.27
CA LEU A 290 0.17 19.53 -19.18
C LEU A 290 -0.24 19.18 -20.62
N HIS A 291 -0.89 18.04 -20.84
CA HIS A 291 -1.35 17.66 -22.18
C HIS A 291 -2.37 18.66 -22.75
N ALA A 292 -3.26 19.21 -21.91
CA ALA A 292 -4.24 20.20 -22.34
C ALA A 292 -3.62 21.57 -22.73
N LEU A 293 -2.41 21.88 -22.23
CA LEU A 293 -1.69 23.13 -22.49
C LEU A 293 -0.63 22.98 -23.59
N ALA A 294 -0.01 21.80 -23.71
CA ALA A 294 1.18 21.56 -24.52
C ALA A 294 1.04 20.44 -25.58
N GLY A 295 -0.11 19.77 -25.67
CA GLY A 295 -0.37 18.68 -26.63
C GLY A 295 -0.02 17.29 -26.08
N GLU A 296 -0.37 16.24 -26.83
CA GLU A 296 -0.15 14.84 -26.41
C GLU A 296 1.32 14.42 -26.42
N ASP A 297 2.18 15.11 -27.20
CA ASP A 297 3.62 14.87 -27.22
C ASP A 297 4.37 15.48 -26.02
N ALA A 298 3.68 16.26 -25.17
CA ALA A 298 4.27 16.85 -23.98
C ALA A 298 4.36 15.82 -22.84
N VAL A 299 5.56 15.62 -22.30
CA VAL A 299 5.80 14.65 -21.22
C VAL A 299 6.44 15.31 -20.01
N TYR A 300 6.23 14.75 -18.83
CA TYR A 300 6.99 15.13 -17.64
C TYR A 300 7.52 13.92 -16.89
N THR A 301 8.67 14.09 -16.24
CA THR A 301 9.18 13.18 -15.21
C THR A 301 9.08 13.86 -13.85
N ALA A 302 8.98 13.07 -12.78
CA ALA A 302 9.01 13.56 -11.40
C ALA A 302 9.82 12.60 -10.53
N HIS A 303 10.80 13.12 -9.80
CA HIS A 303 11.74 12.34 -8.99
C HIS A 303 11.95 13.00 -7.62
N LEU A 304 12.11 12.17 -6.57
CA LEU A 304 12.41 12.66 -5.22
C LEU A 304 13.68 13.49 -5.19
N SER A 305 13.58 14.74 -4.73
CA SER A 305 14.71 15.66 -4.64
C SER A 305 15.30 15.71 -3.24
N HIS A 306 16.46 15.11 -3.05
CA HIS A 306 17.25 15.26 -1.81
C HIS A 306 17.99 16.62 -1.72
N THR A 307 17.98 17.40 -2.80
CA THR A 307 18.68 18.69 -2.94
C THR A 307 17.73 19.88 -3.01
N ALA A 308 16.43 19.68 -2.81
CA ALA A 308 15.49 20.77 -2.68
C ALA A 308 15.93 21.69 -1.52
N PRO A 309 16.16 23.00 -1.74
CA PRO A 309 16.38 23.92 -0.64
C PRO A 309 15.11 23.90 0.22
N ARG A 310 15.27 23.63 1.51
CA ARG A 310 14.14 23.65 2.46
C ARG A 310 13.43 24.99 2.36
N SER A 311 12.11 24.97 2.22
CA SER A 311 11.30 26.16 2.40
C SER A 311 11.68 26.81 3.74
N PRO A 312 11.99 28.12 3.80
CA PRO A 312 12.24 28.80 5.06
C PRO A 312 11.00 28.59 5.95
N SER A 313 11.23 28.23 7.20
CA SER A 313 10.14 27.99 8.13
C SER A 313 9.33 29.28 8.33
N PRO A 314 8.08 29.21 8.82
CA PRO A 314 7.32 30.42 9.15
C PRO A 314 8.04 31.36 10.13
N LEU A 315 8.95 30.83 10.96
CA LEU A 315 9.79 31.58 11.90
C LEU A 315 10.93 32.35 11.21
N ASP A 316 11.38 31.90 10.04
CA ASP A 316 12.46 32.54 9.28
C ASP A 316 11.96 33.74 8.43
N ARG A 317 10.69 34.13 8.57
CA ARG A 317 10.06 35.24 7.82
C ARG A 317 9.89 36.53 8.64
N GLU A 318 10.34 36.58 9.90
CA GLU A 318 10.18 37.74 10.80
C GLU A 318 11.49 38.45 11.20
N HIS A 319 12.59 38.26 10.44
CA HIS A 319 13.87 38.97 10.64
C HIS A 319 14.42 39.59 9.35
#